data_AF-A0A971BMP3-F1
#
_entry.id   AF-A0A971BMP3-F1
#
_cell.length_a   1.000
_cell.length_b   1.000
_cell.length_c   1.000
_cell.angle_alpha   90.00
_cell.angle_beta   90.00
_cell.angle_gamma   90.00
#
_symmetry.space_group_name_H-M   'P 1'
#
loop_
_entity.id
_entity.type
_entity.pdbx_description
1 polymer ?
#
loop_
_entity_poly.entity_id
_entity_poly.type
_entity_poly.pdbx_seq_one_letter_code
_entity_poly.pdbx_strand_id
1 'polypeptide(L)'
;MKTKYLMNINEEYLVRLMINQLERKGEIRTVLKGESMRPAINSKDKVTIRKVDIKSIVVGDIIAYKRNDARNITIHRVVNICDNYRIILKTKGDNNNNEDPYIVDESSFIGIVLRDPII
;
A
#
# COMPACT_ATOMS: atom_id res chain seq x y z
N MET A 1 9.61 -22.75 16.68
CA MET A 1 8.80 -21.65 17.26
C MET A 1 9.54 -20.31 17.37
N LYS A 2 10.76 -20.24 17.94
CA LYS A 2 11.52 -18.97 18.09
C LYS A 2 11.86 -18.24 16.77
N THR A 3 12.23 -18.95 15.71
CA THR A 3 12.65 -18.34 14.43
C THR A 3 11.53 -17.56 13.74
N LYS A 4 10.30 -18.09 13.75
CA LYS A 4 9.12 -17.41 13.19
C LYS A 4 8.80 -16.13 13.98
N TYR A 5 8.95 -16.15 15.30
CA TYR A 5 8.75 -14.97 16.15
C TYR A 5 9.79 -13.86 15.88
N LEU A 6 11.07 -14.22 15.76
CA LEU A 6 12.13 -13.28 15.39
C LEU A 6 11.94 -12.71 13.98
N MET A 7 11.54 -13.54 13.01
CA MET A 7 11.17 -13.07 11.67
C MET A 7 10.00 -12.08 11.71
N ASN A 8 8.98 -12.35 12.55
CA ASN A 8 7.82 -11.47 12.68
C ASN A 8 8.17 -10.07 13.23
N ILE A 9 9.08 -9.99 14.22
CA ILE A 9 9.55 -8.70 14.77
C ILE A 9 10.27 -7.88 13.68
N ASN A 10 11.04 -8.54 12.82
CA ASN A 10 11.82 -7.87 11.78
C ASN A 10 10.93 -7.21 10.72
N GLU A 11 9.80 -7.83 10.35
CA GLU A 11 8.88 -7.27 9.35
C GLU A 11 8.18 -6.00 9.85
N GLU A 12 7.67 -6.02 11.08
CA GLU A 12 6.99 -4.85 11.67
C GLU A 12 7.96 -3.68 11.90
N TYR A 13 9.19 -3.98 12.33
CA TYR A 13 10.25 -2.97 12.46
C TYR A 13 10.61 -2.36 11.10
N LEU A 14 10.74 -3.19 10.06
CA LEU A 14 11.02 -2.72 8.70
C LEU A 14 9.89 -1.81 8.18
N VAL A 15 8.63 -2.19 8.37
CA VAL A 15 7.49 -1.35 7.99
C VAL A 15 7.52 -0.01 8.71
N ARG A 16 7.82 0.00 10.02
CA ARG A 16 7.99 1.23 10.78
C ARG A 16 9.13 2.10 10.25
N LEU A 17 10.27 1.50 9.90
CA LEU A 17 11.37 2.23 9.26
C LEU A 17 10.98 2.81 7.90
N MET A 18 10.24 2.06 7.08
CA MET A 18 9.76 2.53 5.79
C MET A 18 8.84 3.75 5.94
N ILE A 19 7.86 3.69 6.85
CA ILE A 19 6.95 4.81 7.12
C ILE A 19 7.74 6.02 7.63
N ASN A 20 8.67 5.84 8.58
CA ASN A 20 9.51 6.95 9.05
C ASN A 20 10.38 7.57 7.95
N GLN A 21 10.90 6.77 7.02
CA GLN A 21 11.65 7.31 5.88
C GLN A 21 10.74 8.07 4.92
N LEU A 22 9.52 7.57 4.68
CA LEU A 22 8.51 8.25 3.87
C LEU A 22 8.13 9.60 4.47
N GLU A 23 7.88 9.65 5.79
CA GLU A 23 7.59 10.89 6.52
C GLU A 23 8.72 11.92 6.39
N ARG A 24 9.98 11.46 6.39
CA ARG A 24 11.15 12.35 6.30
C ARG A 24 11.48 12.81 4.88
N LYS A 25 11.21 12.00 3.86
CA LYS A 25 11.67 12.21 2.48
C LYS A 25 10.55 12.54 1.49
N GLY A 26 9.29 12.32 1.87
CA GLY A 26 8.13 12.45 0.99
C GLY A 26 7.94 11.28 0.01
N GLU A 27 8.98 10.50 -0.27
CA GLU A 27 8.89 9.26 -1.05
C GLU A 27 9.91 8.21 -0.63
N ILE A 28 9.58 6.94 -0.87
CA ILE A 28 10.47 5.79 -0.70
C ILE A 28 10.37 4.86 -1.90
N ARG A 29 11.48 4.20 -2.23
CA ARG A 29 11.51 3.11 -3.20
C ARG A 29 11.55 1.78 -2.49
N THR A 30 10.76 0.83 -2.97
CA THR A 30 10.71 -0.52 -2.42
C THR A 30 10.51 -1.56 -3.52
N VAL A 31 10.79 -2.82 -3.19
CA VAL A 31 10.56 -3.96 -4.06
C VAL A 31 9.30 -4.68 -3.59
N LEU A 32 8.39 -4.98 -4.50
CA LEU A 32 7.15 -5.66 -4.15
C LEU A 32 7.30 -7.16 -4.06
N LYS A 33 6.47 -7.74 -3.18
CA LYS A 33 6.29 -9.18 -3.03
C LYS A 33 4.80 -9.49 -3.08
N GLY A 34 4.44 -10.51 -3.85
CA GLY A 34 3.05 -10.95 -4.00
C GLY A 34 2.55 -10.78 -5.43
N GLU A 35 1.35 -11.32 -5.68
CA GLU A 35 0.79 -11.47 -7.03
C GLU A 35 -0.60 -10.84 -7.19
N SER A 36 -1.12 -10.19 -6.15
CA SER A 36 -2.47 -9.60 -6.16
C SER A 36 -2.60 -8.43 -7.14
N MET A 37 -1.49 -7.79 -7.53
CA MET A 37 -1.46 -6.67 -8.46
C MET A 37 -1.09 -7.06 -9.90
N ARG A 38 -0.97 -8.35 -10.21
CA ARG A 38 -0.80 -8.77 -11.61
C ARG A 38 -2.04 -8.38 -12.45
N PRO A 39 -1.88 -7.99 -13.73
CA PRO A 39 -0.62 -7.81 -14.46
C PRO A 39 0.01 -6.41 -14.28
N ALA A 40 -0.64 -5.48 -13.58
CA ALA A 40 -0.18 -4.09 -13.50
C ALA A 40 1.17 -3.94 -12.78
N ILE A 41 1.38 -4.72 -11.71
CA ILE A 41 2.65 -4.79 -10.98
C ILE A 41 2.97 -6.25 -10.65
N ASN A 42 4.18 -6.69 -10.99
CA ASN A 42 4.64 -8.04 -10.73
C ASN A 42 5.48 -8.10 -9.44
N SER A 43 5.55 -9.29 -8.82
CA SER A 43 6.54 -9.52 -7.77
C SER A 43 7.95 -9.21 -8.28
N LYS A 44 8.77 -8.61 -7.41
CA LYS A 44 10.13 -8.09 -7.69
C LYS A 44 10.19 -6.78 -8.49
N ASP A 45 9.06 -6.23 -8.93
CA ASP A 45 9.05 -4.88 -9.49
C ASP A 45 9.45 -3.86 -8.43
N LYS A 46 10.17 -2.82 -8.86
CA LYS A 46 10.48 -1.64 -8.05
C LYS A 46 9.35 -0.63 -8.22
N VAL A 47 8.91 -0.09 -7.10
CA VAL A 47 7.90 0.97 -7.06
C VAL A 47 8.35 2.08 -6.15
N THR A 48 7.87 3.28 -6.46
CA THR A 48 8.00 4.45 -5.60
C THR A 48 6.67 4.67 -4.87
N ILE A 49 6.69 4.70 -3.54
CA ILE A 49 5.57 5.13 -2.72
C ILE A 49 5.80 6.61 -2.39
N ARG A 50 4.86 7.48 -2.75
CA ARG A 50 4.93 8.92 -2.50
C ARG A 50 3.80 9.36 -1.58
N LYS A 51 4.16 10.17 -0.58
CA LYS A 51 3.21 10.80 0.32
C LYS A 51 2.44 11.88 -0.43
N VAL A 52 1.11 11.79 -0.40
CA VAL A 52 0.18 12.76 -0.99
C VAL A 52 -0.99 12.93 -0.03
N ASP A 53 -1.80 13.96 -0.22
CA ASP A 53 -3.08 14.09 0.50
C ASP A 53 -4.06 13.03 -0.04
N ILE A 54 -4.76 12.31 0.84
CA ILE A 54 -5.78 11.33 0.45
C ILE A 54 -6.89 11.97 -0.41
N LYS A 55 -7.15 13.28 -0.25
CA LYS A 55 -8.09 14.07 -1.06
C LYS A 55 -7.68 14.21 -2.52
N SER A 56 -6.41 13.97 -2.84
CA SER A 56 -5.90 14.00 -4.22
C SER A 56 -6.09 12.68 -4.97
N ILE A 57 -6.47 11.60 -4.27
CA ILE A 57 -6.63 10.27 -4.84
C ILE A 57 -7.90 10.19 -5.68
N VAL A 58 -7.78 9.54 -6.84
CA VAL A 58 -8.89 9.29 -7.75
C VAL A 58 -9.11 7.80 -7.99
N VAL A 59 -10.30 7.43 -8.47
CA VAL A 59 -10.59 6.05 -8.88
C VAL A 59 -9.61 5.64 -9.97
N GLY A 60 -8.99 4.48 -9.81
CA GLY A 60 -7.95 3.96 -10.69
C GLY A 60 -6.53 4.10 -10.15
N ASP A 61 -6.29 4.97 -9.16
CA ASP A 61 -4.96 5.08 -8.53
C ASP A 61 -4.57 3.79 -7.81
N ILE A 62 -3.27 3.47 -7.83
CA ILE A 62 -2.71 2.40 -7.00
C ILE A 62 -2.15 3.06 -5.74
N ILE A 63 -2.56 2.56 -4.58
CA ILE A 63 -2.19 3.15 -3.28
C ILE A 63 -1.54 2.12 -2.38
N ALA A 64 -0.69 2.60 -1.48
CA ALA A 64 -0.17 1.85 -0.35
C ALA A 64 -0.98 2.22 0.90
N TYR A 65 -1.38 1.21 1.67
CA TYR A 65 -2.05 1.39 2.95
C TYR A 65 -1.63 0.29 3.93
N LYS A 66 -1.77 0.56 5.22
CA LYS A 66 -1.52 -0.42 6.29
C LYS A 66 -2.79 -0.57 7.13
N ARG A 67 -3.29 -1.81 7.17
CA ARG A 67 -4.37 -2.16 8.09
C ARG A 67 -3.80 -2.28 9.51
N ASN A 68 -4.62 -1.95 10.50
CA ASN A 68 -4.23 -2.08 11.91
C ASN A 68 -3.95 -3.53 12.33
N ASP A 69 -4.65 -4.49 11.72
CA ASP A 69 -4.50 -5.93 11.96
C ASP A 69 -3.47 -6.60 11.02
N ALA A 70 -2.93 -5.88 10.04
CA ALA A 70 -1.92 -6.38 9.12
C ALA A 70 -0.51 -5.93 9.53
N ARG A 71 0.45 -6.84 9.38
CA ARG A 71 1.87 -6.57 9.66
C ARG A 71 2.58 -5.92 8.48
N ASN A 72 2.07 -6.13 7.28
CA ASN A 72 2.63 -5.65 6.03
C ASN A 72 1.82 -4.49 5.44
N ILE A 73 2.50 -3.69 4.63
CA ILE A 73 1.85 -2.72 3.74
C ILE A 73 1.16 -3.50 2.63
N THR A 74 -0.08 -3.12 2.31
CA THR A 74 -0.83 -3.64 1.16
C THR A 74 -0.84 -2.59 0.07
N ILE A 75 -0.74 -3.03 -1.19
CA ILE A 75 -0.78 -2.17 -2.37
C ILE A 75 -1.87 -2.68 -3.28
N HIS A 76 -2.94 -1.91 -3.46
CA HIS A 76 -4.07 -2.24 -4.31
C HIS A 76 -4.60 -1.00 -5.05
N ARG A 77 -5.44 -1.23 -6.06
CA ARG A 77 -6.06 -0.16 -6.85
C ARG A 77 -7.34 0.33 -6.20
N VAL A 78 -7.53 1.64 -6.19
CA VAL A 78 -8.79 2.28 -5.78
C VAL A 78 -9.85 2.02 -6.84
N VAL A 79 -10.95 1.40 -6.44
CA VAL A 79 -12.08 1.07 -7.33
C VAL A 79 -13.33 1.90 -7.03
N ASN A 80 -13.40 2.54 -5.86
CA ASN A 80 -14.47 3.43 -5.49
C ASN A 80 -14.00 4.43 -4.42
N ILE A 81 -14.59 5.62 -4.41
CA ILE A 81 -14.37 6.65 -3.39
C ILE A 81 -15.72 7.09 -2.86
N CYS A 82 -15.89 7.00 -1.54
CA CYS A 82 -17.05 7.52 -0.83
C CYS A 82 -16.59 8.73 -0.01
N ASP A 83 -17.16 9.90 -0.29
CA ASP A 83 -16.86 11.13 0.44
C ASP A 83 -18.12 11.66 1.13
N ASN A 84 -18.44 11.06 2.28
CA ASN A 84 -19.54 11.48 3.14
C ASN A 84 -18.95 11.79 4.52
N TYR A 85 -18.63 13.06 4.78
CA TYR A 85 -17.94 13.59 5.97
C TYR A 85 -16.47 13.19 6.13
N ARG A 86 -16.08 12.00 5.67
CA ARG A 86 -14.70 11.52 5.60
C ARG A 86 -14.47 10.77 4.30
N ILE A 87 -13.27 10.89 3.75
CA ILE A 87 -12.87 10.13 2.57
C ILE A 87 -12.66 8.67 2.96
N ILE A 88 -13.33 7.81 2.23
CA ILE A 88 -13.24 6.37 2.33
C ILE A 88 -12.93 5.82 0.94
N LEU A 89 -11.80 5.13 0.81
CA LEU A 89 -11.40 4.46 -0.42
C LEU A 89 -11.74 2.98 -0.32
N LYS A 90 -12.36 2.44 -1.38
CA LYS A 90 -12.47 0.99 -1.57
C LYS A 90 -11.37 0.54 -2.53
N THR A 91 -10.70 -0.54 -2.18
CA THR A 91 -9.57 -1.05 -2.95
C THR A 91 -9.80 -2.48 -3.45
N LYS A 92 -9.01 -2.86 -4.45
CA LYS A 92 -8.98 -4.22 -4.98
C LYS A 92 -7.62 -4.50 -5.60
N GLY A 93 -7.08 -5.69 -5.36
CA GLY A 93 -5.97 -6.20 -6.16
C GLY A 93 -6.40 -6.43 -7.60
N ASP A 94 -5.62 -5.97 -8.57
CA ASP A 94 -5.95 -6.13 -10.00
C ASP A 94 -6.21 -7.60 -10.39
N ASN A 95 -5.49 -8.54 -9.75
CA ASN A 95 -5.63 -9.99 -9.94
C ASN A 95 -6.66 -10.65 -9.02
N ASN A 96 -7.33 -9.90 -8.14
CA ASN A 96 -8.35 -10.46 -7.26
C ASN A 96 -9.71 -10.48 -7.97
N ASN A 97 -10.62 -11.39 -7.59
CA ASN A 97 -11.97 -11.41 -8.17
C ASN A 97 -12.91 -10.40 -7.49
N ASN A 98 -12.70 -10.15 -6.20
CA ASN A 98 -13.57 -9.32 -5.38
C ASN A 98 -12.84 -8.08 -4.88
N GLU A 99 -13.62 -7.06 -4.52
CA GLU A 99 -13.14 -5.93 -3.72
C GLU A 99 -12.55 -6.44 -2.40
N ASP A 100 -11.60 -5.67 -1.87
CA ASP A 100 -11.13 -5.90 -0.53
C ASP A 100 -12.29 -5.72 0.48
N PRO A 101 -12.42 -6.58 1.50
CA PRO A 101 -13.51 -6.50 2.47
C PRO A 101 -13.33 -5.37 3.50
N TYR A 102 -12.31 -4.54 3.33
CA TYR A 102 -11.95 -3.45 4.24
C TYR A 102 -11.87 -2.14 3.48
N ILE A 103 -12.03 -1.05 4.23
CA ILE A 103 -11.92 0.30 3.71
C ILE A 103 -10.55 0.91 4.05
N VAL A 104 -10.13 1.88 3.26
CA VAL A 104 -8.95 2.70 3.53
C VAL A 104 -9.41 4.12 3.80
N ASP A 105 -9.07 4.62 4.99
CA ASP A 105 -9.28 6.00 5.41
C ASP A 105 -7.93 6.69 5.64
N GLU A 106 -7.97 7.95 6.07
CA GLU A 106 -6.76 8.74 6.32
C GLU A 106 -5.80 8.09 7.35
N SER A 107 -6.31 7.31 8.30
CA SER A 107 -5.48 6.66 9.32
C SER A 107 -4.69 5.45 8.80
N SER A 108 -5.19 4.83 7.73
CA SER A 108 -4.60 3.63 7.13
C SER A 108 -3.86 3.94 5.83
N PHE A 109 -4.15 5.06 5.18
CA PHE A 109 -3.52 5.52 3.97
C PHE A 109 -2.03 5.89 4.19
N ILE A 110 -1.15 5.44 3.29
CA ILE A 110 0.28 5.73 3.35
C ILE A 110 0.70 6.65 2.20
N GLY A 111 0.21 6.40 0.98
CA GLY A 111 0.60 7.18 -0.19
C GLY A 111 0.21 6.54 -1.51
N ILE A 112 0.46 7.26 -2.60
CA ILE A 112 0.27 6.77 -3.96
C ILE A 112 1.47 5.93 -4.40
N VAL A 113 1.23 4.90 -5.20
CA VAL A 113 2.25 3.99 -5.75
C VAL A 113 2.45 4.29 -7.22
N LEU A 114 3.69 4.62 -7.57
CA LEU A 114 4.12 4.85 -8.94
C LEU A 114 5.07 3.74 -9.34
N ARG A 115 4.78 3.11 -10.47
CA ARG A 115 5.68 2.13 -11.07
C ARG A 115 6.86 2.88 -11.68
N ASP A 116 8.08 2.45 -11.36
CA ASP A 116 9.25 2.96 -12.06
C ASP A 116 9.19 2.49 -13.53
N PRO A 117 9.45 3.37 -14.53
CA PRO A 117 9.51 2.94 -15.92
C PRO A 117 10.52 1.81 -16.08
N ILE A 118 10.18 0.79 -16.87
CA ILE A 118 11.16 -0.20 -17.31
C ILE A 118 12.09 0.55 -18.27
N ILE A 119 13.32 0.81 -17.84
CA ILE A 119 14.42 1.31 -18.68
C ILE A 119 15.09 0.09 -19.32
#